data_AF-A0A8T4X6N7-F1
#
_entry.id   AF-A0A8T4X6N7-F1
#
_cell.length_a   1.000
_cell.length_b   1.000
_cell.length_c   1.000
_cell.angle_alpha   90.00
_cell.angle_beta   90.00
_cell.angle_gamma   90.00
#
_symmetry.space_group_name_H-M   'P 1'
#
loop_
_entity.id
_entity.type
_entity.pdbx_description
1 polymer ?
#
loop_
_entity_poly.entity_id
_entity_poly.type
_entity_poly.pdbx_seq_one_letter_code
_entity_poly.pdbx_strand_id
1 'polypeptide(L)'
;MPINFKREGNVCDKCHKQNTEVGLMTDYTDPHDGYRGLLCSECIKKREKSYTEKCPKCKRLAYEHGGMSFYGEPPNVEKMCLECVEEKEEKTTKRNEMKLKIKNFSKEHWKFWIATIISILAIIIGLSRL
;
A
#
# COMPACT_ATOMS: atom_id res chain seq x y z
N MET A 1 -28.64 -5.54 -31.78
CA MET A 1 -28.20 -6.95 -31.92
C MET A 1 -27.00 -7.17 -31.01
N PRO A 2 -27.05 -8.06 -30.01
CA PRO A 2 -25.84 -8.43 -29.30
C PRO A 2 -24.98 -9.31 -30.22
N ILE A 3 -23.76 -8.88 -30.50
CA ILE A 3 -22.78 -9.64 -31.27
C ILE A 3 -22.36 -10.82 -30.40
N ASN A 4 -22.84 -12.02 -30.71
CA ASN A 4 -22.33 -13.25 -30.11
C ASN A 4 -20.94 -13.52 -30.72
N PHE A 5 -19.89 -13.02 -30.07
CA PHE A 5 -18.53 -13.48 -30.32
C PHE A 5 -18.44 -14.95 -29.87
N LYS A 6 -18.68 -15.88 -30.78
CA LYS A 6 -18.30 -17.27 -30.60
C LYS A 6 -16.78 -17.31 -30.63
N ARG A 7 -16.15 -17.40 -29.45
CA ARG A 7 -14.70 -17.46 -29.31
C ARG A 7 -14.26 -18.86 -29.70
N GLU A 8 -13.86 -19.03 -30.96
CA GLU A 8 -13.21 -20.24 -31.43
C GLU A 8 -11.73 -20.14 -31.03
N GLY A 9 -11.42 -20.70 -29.86
CA GLY A 9 -10.08 -20.71 -29.29
C GLY A 9 -9.93 -21.87 -28.30
N ASN A 10 -8.74 -22.43 -28.26
CA ASN A 10 -8.30 -23.49 -27.35
C ASN A 10 -7.11 -23.00 -26.51
N VAL A 11 -7.00 -21.69 -26.32
CA VAL A 11 -5.94 -21.00 -25.57
C VAL A 11 -6.59 -20.14 -24.48
N CYS A 12 -6.06 -20.20 -23.26
CA CYS A 12 -6.58 -19.39 -22.15
C CYS A 12 -6.18 -17.93 -22.32
N ASP A 13 -7.15 -17.01 -22.27
CA ASP A 13 -6.94 -15.56 -22.42
C ASP A 13 -6.01 -14.96 -21.34
N LYS A 14 -5.80 -15.67 -20.21
CA LYS A 14 -5.01 -15.16 -19.08
C LYS A 14 -3.60 -15.75 -19.00
N CYS A 15 -3.47 -17.06 -19.19
CA CYS A 15 -2.16 -17.73 -19.08
C CYS A 15 -1.57 -18.12 -20.44
N HIS A 16 -2.31 -17.92 -21.54
CA HIS A 16 -1.92 -18.23 -22.92
C HIS A 16 -1.52 -19.69 -23.17
N LYS A 17 -1.85 -20.60 -22.25
CA LYS A 17 -1.63 -22.03 -22.39
C LYS A 17 -2.76 -22.67 -23.20
N GLN A 18 -2.45 -23.76 -23.90
CA GLN A 18 -3.45 -24.51 -24.66
C GLN A 18 -4.32 -25.42 -23.78
N ASN A 19 -5.52 -25.76 -24.24
CA ASN A 19 -6.48 -26.67 -23.59
C ASN A 19 -5.84 -28.04 -23.28
N THR A 20 -4.91 -28.48 -24.13
CA THR A 20 -4.10 -29.69 -23.90
C THR A 20 -3.17 -29.61 -22.70
N GLU A 21 -2.74 -28.41 -22.28
CA GLU A 21 -1.84 -28.21 -21.14
C GLU A 21 -2.57 -27.98 -19.81
N VAL A 22 -3.69 -27.26 -19.84
CA VAL A 22 -4.40 -26.81 -18.63
C VAL A 22 -5.74 -27.52 -18.41
N GLY A 23 -6.10 -28.43 -19.32
CA GLY A 23 -7.41 -29.05 -19.35
C GLY A 23 -8.52 -28.07 -19.75
N LEU A 24 -9.76 -28.48 -19.46
CA LEU A 24 -10.97 -27.83 -19.93
C LEU A 24 -10.97 -26.31 -19.69
N MET A 25 -11.18 -25.57 -20.76
CA MET A 25 -11.43 -24.13 -20.74
C MET A 25 -12.93 -23.85 -20.74
N THR A 26 -13.33 -22.77 -20.09
CA THR A 26 -14.72 -22.34 -19.96
C THR A 26 -14.85 -20.90 -20.41
N ASP A 27 -15.93 -20.60 -21.13
CA ASP A 27 -16.37 -19.22 -21.33
C ASP A 27 -16.75 -18.63 -19.98
N TYR A 28 -15.88 -17.79 -19.44
CA TYR A 28 -16.03 -17.14 -18.16
C TYR A 28 -16.55 -15.72 -18.36
N THR A 29 -17.58 -15.35 -17.60
CA THR A 29 -18.06 -13.97 -17.50
C THR A 29 -17.93 -13.55 -16.05
N ASP A 30 -17.15 -12.51 -15.81
CA ASP A 30 -16.88 -11.98 -14.48
C ASP A 30 -18.11 -11.22 -13.97
N PRO A 31 -18.67 -11.60 -12.81
CA PRO A 31 -19.84 -10.92 -12.27
C PRO A 31 -19.52 -9.55 -11.64
N HIS A 32 -18.23 -9.23 -11.42
CA HIS A 32 -17.82 -8.01 -10.73
C HIS A 32 -17.33 -6.92 -11.69
N ASP A 33 -16.47 -7.28 -12.66
CA ASP A 33 -15.90 -6.32 -13.63
C ASP A 33 -16.49 -6.44 -15.05
N GLY A 34 -17.36 -7.42 -15.29
CA GLY A 34 -17.99 -7.65 -16.59
C GLY A 34 -17.05 -8.24 -17.65
N TYR A 35 -15.82 -8.62 -17.30
CA TYR A 35 -14.89 -9.28 -18.21
C TYR A 35 -15.49 -10.57 -18.75
N ARG A 36 -15.41 -10.75 -20.06
CA ARG A 36 -15.79 -12.00 -20.72
C ARG A 36 -14.55 -12.60 -21.35
N GLY A 37 -14.20 -13.84 -20.98
CA GLY A 37 -12.95 -14.53 -21.29
C GLY A 37 -13.13 -16.00 -21.65
N LEU A 38 -12.24 -16.59 -22.44
CA LEU A 38 -12.01 -18.03 -22.40
C LEU A 38 -10.91 -18.32 -21.37
N LEU A 39 -11.27 -18.93 -20.23
CA LEU A 39 -10.32 -19.17 -19.14
C LEU A 39 -10.25 -20.64 -18.76
N CYS A 40 -9.08 -21.10 -18.34
CA CYS A 40 -8.97 -22.38 -17.64
C CYS A 40 -9.43 -22.26 -16.19
N SER A 41 -9.78 -23.40 -15.57
CA SER A 41 -10.29 -23.49 -14.20
C SER A 41 -9.41 -22.78 -13.15
N GLU A 42 -8.08 -22.89 -13.28
CA GLU A 42 -7.14 -22.23 -12.37
C GLU A 42 -7.12 -20.71 -12.55
N CYS A 43 -7.29 -20.21 -13.77
CA CYS A 43 -7.39 -18.78 -14.03
C CYS A 43 -8.72 -18.20 -13.51
N ILE A 44 -9.81 -18.96 -13.61
CA ILE A 44 -11.12 -18.61 -13.03
C ILE A 44 -11.01 -18.48 -11.51
N LYS A 45 -10.51 -19.51 -10.83
CA LYS A 45 -10.32 -19.49 -9.37
C LYS A 45 -9.47 -18.31 -8.91
N LYS A 46 -8.35 -18.04 -9.60
CA LYS A 46 -7.48 -16.90 -9.24
C LYS A 46 -8.21 -15.56 -9.33
N ARG A 47 -9.07 -15.41 -10.34
CA ARG A 47 -9.86 -14.19 -10.57
C ARG A 47 -10.98 -14.03 -9.55
N GLU A 48 -11.73 -15.09 -9.24
CA GLU A 48 -12.75 -15.05 -8.18
C GLU A 48 -12.14 -14.82 -6.79
N LYS A 49 -10.94 -15.37 -6.55
CA LYS A 49 -10.23 -15.20 -5.28
C LYS A 49 -9.93 -13.74 -4.95
N SER A 50 -9.63 -12.87 -5.92
CA SER A 50 -9.39 -11.45 -5.62
C SER A 50 -10.62 -10.74 -5.05
N TYR A 51 -11.82 -11.21 -5.39
CA TYR A 51 -13.09 -10.63 -4.89
C TYR A 51 -13.51 -11.18 -3.52
N THR A 52 -12.87 -12.25 -3.05
CA THR A 52 -13.14 -12.82 -1.72
C THR A 52 -12.01 -12.54 -0.72
N GLU A 53 -10.87 -12.04 -1.20
CA GLU A 53 -9.71 -11.75 -0.35
C GLU A 53 -9.98 -10.55 0.57
N LYS A 54 -9.81 -10.77 1.88
CA LYS A 54 -9.92 -9.72 2.89
C LYS A 54 -8.56 -9.09 3.18
N CYS A 55 -8.54 -7.78 3.32
CA CYS A 55 -7.37 -7.02 3.75
C CYS A 55 -6.94 -7.46 5.17
N PRO A 56 -5.67 -7.84 5.38
CA PRO A 56 -5.19 -8.23 6.70
C PRO A 56 -5.29 -7.13 7.77
N LYS A 57 -5.14 -5.86 7.35
CA LYS A 57 -5.18 -4.67 8.22
C LYS A 57 -6.60 -4.28 8.62
N CYS A 58 -7.51 -4.03 7.67
CA CYS A 58 -8.86 -3.54 7.96
C CYS A 58 -9.96 -4.62 7.96
N LYS A 59 -9.64 -5.87 7.58
CA LYS A 59 -10.56 -7.02 7.48
C LYS A 59 -11.71 -6.87 6.47
N ARG A 60 -11.73 -5.79 5.68
CA ARG A 60 -12.69 -5.57 4.59
C ARG A 60 -12.26 -6.27 3.31
N LEU A 61 -13.18 -6.41 2.36
CA LEU A 61 -12.87 -6.96 1.04
C LEU A 61 -11.90 -6.05 0.31
N ALA A 62 -10.75 -6.59 -0.09
CA ALA A 62 -9.67 -5.76 -0.63
C ALA A 62 -10.08 -5.06 -1.93
N TYR A 63 -10.85 -5.75 -2.79
CA TYR A 63 -11.29 -5.20 -4.08
C TYR A 63 -12.15 -3.93 -3.95
N GLU A 64 -12.93 -3.79 -2.86
CA GLU A 64 -13.76 -2.60 -2.59
C GLU A 64 -12.92 -1.38 -2.19
N HIS A 65 -11.65 -1.59 -1.81
CA HIS A 65 -10.73 -0.60 -1.28
C HIS A 65 -9.45 -0.47 -2.11
N GLY A 66 -9.60 -0.54 -3.44
CA GLY A 66 -8.52 -0.39 -4.42
C GLY A 66 -7.66 -1.65 -4.62
N GLY A 67 -8.13 -2.81 -4.16
CA GLY A 67 -7.42 -4.07 -4.30
C GLY A 67 -6.32 -4.24 -3.27
N MET A 68 -5.56 -5.32 -3.41
CA MET A 68 -4.49 -5.70 -2.52
C MET A 68 -3.15 -5.12 -2.99
N SER A 69 -2.39 -4.52 -2.07
CA SER A 69 -1.12 -3.86 -2.31
C SER A 69 -0.08 -4.25 -1.26
N PHE A 70 1.17 -3.87 -1.50
CA PHE A 70 2.30 -4.09 -0.61
C PHE A 70 2.86 -2.74 -0.14
N TYR A 71 3.11 -2.62 1.15
CA TYR A 71 3.72 -1.45 1.76
C TYR A 71 5.04 -1.83 2.43
N GLY A 72 6.07 -1.03 2.20
CA GLY A 72 7.40 -1.20 2.81
C GLY A 72 8.44 -1.76 1.85
N GLU A 73 9.67 -1.88 2.34
CA GLU A 73 10.82 -2.38 1.60
C GLU A 73 11.28 -3.72 2.18
N PRO A 74 11.85 -4.63 1.36
CA PRO A 74 12.42 -5.88 1.85
C PRO A 74 13.43 -5.66 2.98
N PRO A 75 13.41 -6.47 4.06
CA PRO A 75 12.58 -7.67 4.28
C PRO A 75 11.19 -7.39 4.88
N ASN A 76 10.87 -6.13 5.22
CA ASN A 76 9.67 -5.74 5.97
C ASN A 76 8.55 -5.27 5.04
N VAL A 77 7.99 -6.21 4.27
CA VAL A 77 6.88 -5.94 3.35
C VAL A 77 5.56 -6.36 4.01
N GLU A 78 4.64 -5.42 4.18
CA GLU A 78 3.30 -5.66 4.69
C GLU A 78 2.27 -5.70 3.55
N LYS A 79 1.35 -6.66 3.60
CA LYS A 79 0.27 -6.82 2.61
C LYS A 79 -1.04 -6.22 3.14
N MET A 80 -1.64 -5.25 2.44
CA MET A 80 -2.90 -4.59 2.83
C MET A 80 -3.61 -3.97 1.62
N CYS A 81 -4.86 -3.51 1.77
CA CYS A 81 -5.57 -2.85 0.67
C CYS A 81 -4.99 -1.48 0.33
N LEU A 82 -5.23 -0.97 -0.89
CA LEU A 82 -4.67 0.30 -1.37
C LEU A 82 -5.04 1.49 -0.47
N GLU A 83 -6.30 1.61 -0.06
CA GLU A 83 -6.72 2.67 0.88
C GLU A 83 -5.96 2.61 2.22
N CYS A 84 -5.67 1.40 2.70
CA CYS A 84 -4.86 1.20 3.90
C CYS A 84 -3.39 1.58 3.71
N VAL A 85 -2.86 1.46 2.49
CA VAL A 85 -1.51 1.90 2.11
C VAL A 85 -1.46 3.42 2.13
N GLU A 86 -2.38 4.09 1.43
CA GLU A 86 -2.46 5.55 1.34
C GLU A 86 -2.59 6.19 2.74
N GLU A 87 -3.45 5.64 3.60
CA GLU A 87 -3.60 6.09 4.98
C GLU A 87 -2.29 5.97 5.78
N LYS A 88 -1.51 4.92 5.53
CA LYS A 88 -0.22 4.71 6.20
C LYS A 88 0.84 5.69 5.69
N GLU A 89 0.88 5.91 4.38
CA GLU A 89 1.75 6.90 3.74
C GLU A 89 1.47 8.30 4.26
N GLU A 90 0.21 8.73 4.28
CA GLU A 90 -0.20 10.04 4.79
C GLU A 90 0.23 10.23 6.26
N LYS A 91 0.01 9.21 7.10
CA LYS A 91 0.47 9.22 8.51
C LYS A 91 1.98 9.34 8.61
N THR A 92 2.73 8.66 7.76
CA THR A 92 4.20 8.73 7.76
C THR A 92 4.71 10.09 7.31
N THR A 93 4.11 10.67 6.28
CA THR A 93 4.42 12.02 5.77
C THR A 93 4.16 13.05 6.86
N LYS A 94 2.97 13.07 7.48
CA LYS A 94 2.65 13.98 8.58
C LYS A 94 3.61 13.86 9.76
N ARG A 95 3.97 12.62 10.16
CA ARG A 95 4.96 12.37 11.22
C ARG A 95 6.33 12.92 10.86
N ASN A 96 6.77 12.75 9.61
CA ASN A 96 8.06 13.23 9.13
C ASN A 96 8.09 14.76 9.04
N GLU A 97 7.03 15.38 8.54
CA GLU A 97 6.87 16.85 8.53
C GLU A 97 6.91 17.43 9.95
N MET A 98 6.20 16.81 10.91
CA MET A 98 6.24 17.24 12.30
C MET A 98 7.66 17.14 12.89
N LYS A 99 8.37 16.04 12.63
CA LYS A 99 9.78 15.89 13.04
C LYS A 99 10.68 16.94 12.40
N LEU A 100 10.45 17.28 11.13
CA LEU A 100 11.22 18.30 10.42
C LEU A 100 10.97 19.69 11.02
N LYS A 101 9.71 20.02 11.33
CA LYS A 101 9.36 21.27 12.02
C LYS A 101 10.07 21.39 13.38
N ILE A 102 10.08 20.33 14.18
CA ILE A 102 10.78 20.31 15.48
C ILE A 102 12.29 20.47 15.30
N LYS A 103 12.89 19.75 14.34
CA LYS A 103 14.33 19.88 14.03
C LYS A 103 14.68 21.31 13.62
N ASN A 104 13.86 21.92 12.76
CA ASN A 104 14.06 23.30 12.31
C ASN A 104 13.91 24.29 13.48
N PHE A 105 12.89 24.13 14.32
CA PHE A 105 12.71 24.94 15.53
C PHE A 105 13.93 24.84 16.47
N SER A 106 14.39 23.62 16.74
CA SER A 106 15.59 23.42 17.57
C SER A 106 16.83 24.06 16.96
N LYS A 107 16.99 24.03 15.63
CA LYS A 107 18.12 24.65 14.93
C LYS A 107 18.09 26.18 15.02
N GLU A 108 16.93 26.79 14.81
CA GLU A 108 16.74 28.25 14.92
C GLU A 108 17.04 28.73 16.35
N HIS A 109 16.51 28.02 17.34
CA HIS A 109 16.66 28.44 18.73
C HIS A 109 17.96 27.98 19.40
N TRP A 110 18.75 27.11 18.76
CA TRP A 110 20.00 26.55 19.33
C TRP A 110 20.95 27.62 19.88
N LYS A 111 21.14 28.73 19.17
CA LYS A 111 22.00 29.85 19.62
C LYS A 111 21.44 30.54 20.86
N PHE A 112 20.12 30.70 20.93
CA PHE A 112 19.44 31.30 22.08
C PHE A 112 19.55 30.40 23.33
N TRP A 113 19.38 29.09 23.18
CA TRP A 113 19.57 28.13 24.28
C TRP A 113 21.03 28.10 24.77
N ILE A 114 22.02 28.16 23.87
CA ILE A 114 23.43 28.26 24.27
C ILE A 114 23.70 29.55 25.04
N ALA A 115 23.26 30.69 24.52
CA ALA A 115 23.52 31.99 25.14
C ALA A 115 22.90 32.07 26.54
N THR A 116 21.66 31.60 26.71
CA THR A 116 20.98 31.56 28.01
C THR A 116 21.70 30.67 29.01
N ILE A 117 22.18 29.49 28.61
CA ILE A 117 22.99 28.61 29.47
C ILE A 117 24.30 29.29 29.89
N ILE A 118 25.03 29.90 28.94
CA ILE A 118 26.28 30.61 29.24
C ILE A 118 26.04 31.75 30.23
N SER A 119 24.99 32.55 30.04
CA SER A 119 24.64 33.64 30.95
C SER A 119 24.32 33.14 32.36
N ILE A 120 23.56 32.06 32.50
CA ILE A 120 23.25 31.47 33.82
C ILE A 120 24.52 30.96 34.52
N LEU A 121 25.41 30.29 33.79
CA LEU A 121 26.69 29.80 34.34
C LEU A 121 27.58 30.95 34.82
N ALA A 122 27.63 32.06 34.09
CA ALA A 122 28.40 33.25 34.49
C ALA A 122 27.89 33.85 35.81
N ILE A 123 26.56 33.90 36.00
CA ILE A 123 25.94 34.39 37.24
C ILE A 123 26.29 33.47 38.43
N ILE A 124 26.17 32.15 38.25
CA ILE A 124 26.49 31.19 39.31
C ILE A 124 27.95 31.33 39.76
N ILE A 125 28.90 31.40 38.82
CA ILE A 125 30.32 31.56 39.14
C ILE A 125 30.60 32.87 39.88
N GLY A 126 29.91 33.95 39.51
CA GLY A 126 30.02 35.24 40.19
C GLY A 126 29.56 35.18 41.65
N LEU A 127 28.44 34.49 41.91
CA LEU A 127 27.92 34.30 43.26
C LEU A 127 28.83 33.41 44.13
N SER A 128 29.52 32.42 43.55
CA SER A 128 30.44 31.54 44.28
C SER A 128 31.75 32.22 44.72
N ARG A 129 32.07 33.40 44.18
CA ARG A 129 33.29 34.16 44.48
C ARG A 129 33.05 35.38 45.38
N LEU A 130 31.80 35.62 45.76
CA LEU A 130 31.39 36.65 46.72
C LEU A 130 31.33 36.05 48.13
#